data_AF-A0A815G2S2-F1
#
_entry.id   AF-A0A815G2S2-F1
#
_cell.length_a   1.000
_cell.length_b   1.000
_cell.length_c   1.000
_cell.angle_alpha   90.00
_cell.angle_beta   90.00
_cell.angle_gamma   90.00
#
_symmetry.space_group_name_H-M   'P 1'
#
loop_
_entity.id
_entity.type
_entity.pdbx_description
1 polymer ?
#
loop_
_entity_poly.entity_id
_entity_poly.type
_entity_poly.pdbx_seq_one_letter_code
_entity_poly.pdbx_strand_id
1 'polypeptide(L)'
;EIFSPRLTGRVLPSGSFPTPDAALEYLYGILCDLPGFYPRSYIAVAASLNSLLFDTGNYLASADITLRLNPNRNLTFFTYLAFDKHHRICGYDAQIRNPGITLDYPPETHPATIQSLCQGIQQTCTDNNEQYESFEDYVDFMTNKIPYGSSDQLDQDSVSCRTLHIQLAALAPDVHCPHCGPTGGEACTNKTSQSYYEVDYLSCAYKRKTHYS
;
A
#
# COMPACT_ATOMS: atom_id res chain seq x y z
N GLU A 1 -22.95 5.54 0.79
CA GLU A 1 -21.66 4.83 0.90
C GLU A 1 -20.96 4.92 -0.46
N ILE A 2 -19.70 5.36 -0.50
CA ILE A 2 -18.96 5.63 -1.76
C ILE A 2 -18.40 4.34 -2.37
N PHE A 3 -18.04 3.38 -1.53
CA PHE A 3 -17.45 2.11 -1.94
C PHE A 3 -18.51 0.99 -2.05
N SER A 4 -18.25 0.05 -2.94
CA SER A 4 -19.01 -1.18 -3.09
C SER A 4 -18.59 -2.21 -2.03
N PRO A 5 -19.49 -3.06 -1.53
CA PRO A 5 -19.14 -4.20 -0.67
C PRO A 5 -18.24 -5.24 -1.34
N ARG A 6 -17.96 -5.11 -2.64
CA ARG A 6 -17.03 -5.97 -3.41
C ARG A 6 -15.80 -5.19 -3.85
N LEU A 7 -15.45 -4.11 -3.15
CA LEU A 7 -14.27 -3.30 -3.45
C LEU A 7 -13.03 -4.18 -3.47
N THR A 8 -12.27 -4.04 -4.56
CA THR A 8 -10.90 -4.54 -4.68
C THR A 8 -10.05 -3.44 -5.28
N GLY A 9 -8.74 -3.51 -5.14
CA GLY A 9 -7.90 -2.57 -5.88
C GLY A 9 -6.42 -2.83 -5.76
N ARG A 10 -5.67 -1.91 -6.33
CA ARG A 10 -4.21 -1.93 -6.34
C ARG A 10 -3.66 -0.52 -6.25
N VAL A 11 -2.56 -0.36 -5.52
CA VAL A 11 -1.73 0.84 -5.54
C VAL A 11 -0.31 0.38 -5.81
N LEU A 12 0.23 0.69 -6.97
CA LEU A 12 1.64 0.41 -7.26
C LEU A 12 2.54 1.54 -6.77
N PRO A 13 3.69 1.20 -6.18
CA PRO A 13 4.24 -0.15 -5.98
C PRO A 13 3.89 -0.77 -4.61
N SER A 14 2.88 -0.28 -3.90
CA SER A 14 2.52 -0.73 -2.53
C SER A 14 1.87 -2.10 -2.45
N GLY A 15 1.19 -2.56 -3.50
CA GLY A 15 0.62 -3.90 -3.58
C GLY A 15 -0.86 -3.94 -3.98
N SER A 16 -1.45 -5.12 -3.77
CA SER A 16 -2.78 -5.51 -4.21
C SER A 16 -3.72 -5.78 -3.03
N PHE A 17 -5.00 -5.44 -3.20
CA PHE A 17 -6.01 -5.45 -2.13
C PHE A 17 -7.25 -6.21 -2.61
N PRO A 18 -7.32 -7.54 -2.36
CA PRO A 18 -8.38 -8.39 -2.91
C PRO A 18 -9.70 -8.32 -2.12
N THR A 19 -9.75 -7.58 -1.00
CA THR A 19 -10.94 -7.43 -0.17
C THR A 19 -11.23 -5.96 0.14
N PRO A 20 -12.49 -5.60 0.47
CA PRO A 20 -12.83 -4.25 0.86
C PRO A 20 -12.05 -3.77 2.09
N ASP A 21 -11.91 -4.62 3.11
CA ASP A 21 -11.20 -4.27 4.33
C ASP A 21 -9.73 -3.96 4.06
N ALA A 22 -9.04 -4.80 3.27
CA ALA A 22 -7.66 -4.54 2.87
C ALA A 22 -7.53 -3.24 2.05
N ALA A 23 -8.47 -2.98 1.14
CA ALA A 23 -8.45 -1.78 0.32
C ALA A 23 -8.63 -0.51 1.16
N LEU A 24 -9.57 -0.52 2.10
CA LEU A 24 -9.84 0.62 2.98
C LEU A 24 -8.73 0.81 4.02
N GLU A 25 -8.21 -0.27 4.58
CA GLU A 25 -7.09 -0.24 5.52
C GLU A 25 -5.86 0.39 4.89
N TYR A 26 -5.51 0.07 3.64
CA TYR A 26 -4.37 0.73 3.00
C TYR A 26 -4.62 2.22 2.70
N LEU A 27 -5.82 2.56 2.24
CA LEU A 27 -6.16 3.94 1.91
C LEU A 27 -6.12 4.86 3.15
N TYR A 28 -6.70 4.43 4.27
CA TYR A 28 -6.72 5.22 5.50
C TYR A 28 -5.51 4.97 6.39
N GLY A 29 -5.06 3.73 6.45
CA GLY A 29 -3.97 3.25 7.30
C GLY A 29 -2.59 3.70 6.88
N ILE A 30 -2.37 4.16 5.65
CA ILE A 30 -1.07 4.74 5.24
C ILE A 30 -1.09 6.27 5.33
N LEU A 31 -2.20 6.88 4.91
CA LEU A 31 -2.23 8.32 4.62
C LEU A 31 -2.72 9.18 5.79
N CYS A 32 -3.45 8.60 6.74
CA CYS A 32 -4.01 9.33 7.86
C CYS A 32 -3.16 9.21 9.12
N ASP A 33 -3.28 10.21 9.99
CA ASP A 33 -2.79 10.13 11.36
C ASP A 33 -3.73 9.22 12.17
N LEU A 34 -3.19 8.17 12.77
CA LEU A 34 -3.97 7.21 13.57
C LEU A 34 -3.48 7.27 15.01
N PRO A 35 -4.37 7.56 16.00
CA PRO A 35 -3.96 7.75 17.38
C PRO A 35 -3.27 6.51 17.95
N GLY A 36 -2.12 6.70 18.61
CA GLY A 36 -1.44 5.66 19.39
C GLY A 36 -0.35 4.87 18.65
N PHE A 37 -0.02 5.23 17.41
CA PHE A 37 1.00 4.52 16.62
C PHE A 37 2.28 5.32 16.41
N TYR A 38 3.38 4.61 16.12
CA TYR A 38 4.70 5.17 15.82
C TYR A 38 4.59 6.41 14.92
N PRO A 39 5.37 7.48 15.16
CA PRO A 39 5.28 8.69 14.36
C PRO A 39 5.48 8.34 12.88
N ARG A 40 4.40 8.46 12.09
CA ARG A 40 4.46 8.22 10.65
C ARG A 40 5.23 9.37 10.02
N SER A 41 6.27 9.03 9.28
CA SER A 41 7.14 10.02 8.62
C SER A 41 6.37 10.89 7.61
N TYR A 42 5.20 10.44 7.14
CA TYR A 42 4.43 11.09 6.09
C TYR A 42 2.92 11.01 6.36
N ILE A 43 2.33 12.09 6.89
CA ILE A 43 0.87 12.23 7.05
C ILE A 43 0.34 13.12 5.94
N ALA A 44 -0.73 12.70 5.26
CA ALA A 44 -1.41 13.53 4.28
C ALA A 44 -2.18 14.66 4.99
N VAL A 45 -1.80 15.90 4.70
CA VAL A 45 -2.39 17.13 5.29
C VAL A 45 -3.26 17.91 4.32
N ALA A 46 -3.21 17.58 3.03
CA ALA A 46 -4.13 18.09 2.03
C ALA A 46 -4.18 17.14 0.82
N ALA A 47 -5.28 17.19 0.08
CA ALA A 47 -5.47 16.49 -1.18
C ALA A 47 -6.00 17.47 -2.25
N SER A 48 -5.47 17.36 -3.46
CA SER A 48 -5.90 18.14 -4.63
C SER A 48 -6.21 17.21 -5.78
N LEU A 49 -7.40 17.35 -6.37
CA LEU A 49 -7.76 16.70 -7.62
C LEU A 49 -7.24 17.55 -8.78
N ASN A 50 -6.25 17.05 -9.51
CA ASN A 50 -5.62 17.78 -10.61
C ASN A 50 -6.35 17.57 -11.94
N SER A 51 -6.87 16.36 -12.16
CA SER A 51 -7.59 15.98 -13.36
C SER A 51 -8.65 14.92 -13.02
N LEU A 52 -9.75 14.92 -13.78
CA LEU A 52 -10.79 13.90 -13.70
C LEU A 52 -11.42 13.73 -15.08
N LEU A 53 -11.38 12.50 -15.58
CA LEU A 53 -12.07 12.07 -16.80
C LEU A 53 -13.00 10.93 -16.43
N PHE A 54 -14.25 10.98 -16.88
CA PHE A 54 -15.23 9.94 -16.62
C PHE A 54 -15.87 9.44 -17.91
N ASP A 55 -15.77 8.14 -18.15
CA ASP A 55 -16.45 7.44 -19.23
C ASP A 55 -17.81 6.92 -18.72
N THR A 56 -18.86 7.65 -19.10
CA THR A 56 -20.25 7.31 -18.73
C THR A 56 -20.77 6.02 -19.38
N GLY A 57 -20.16 5.56 -20.47
CA GLY A 57 -20.54 4.32 -21.15
C GLY A 57 -19.99 3.09 -20.45
N ASN A 58 -18.74 3.19 -19.98
CA ASN A 58 -18.02 2.08 -19.34
C ASN A 58 -17.95 2.17 -17.82
N TYR A 59 -18.44 3.25 -17.20
CA TYR A 59 -18.39 3.46 -15.75
C TYR A 59 -16.95 3.38 -15.21
N LEU A 60 -16.04 4.03 -15.93
CA LEU A 60 -14.64 4.14 -15.58
C LEU A 60 -14.27 5.61 -15.40
N ALA A 61 -13.45 5.93 -14.41
CA ALA A 61 -12.80 7.23 -14.29
C ALA A 61 -11.28 7.08 -14.35
N SER A 62 -10.61 8.13 -14.82
CA SER A 62 -9.19 8.38 -14.55
C SER A 62 -9.07 9.69 -13.77
N ALA A 63 -8.26 9.70 -12.72
CA ALA A 63 -8.07 10.85 -11.85
C ALA A 63 -6.63 10.96 -11.37
N ASP A 64 -6.10 12.18 -11.43
CA ASP A 64 -4.79 12.51 -10.84
C ASP A 64 -5.00 13.23 -9.52
N ILE A 65 -4.51 12.64 -8.43
CA ILE A 65 -4.68 13.17 -7.08
C ILE A 65 -3.31 13.48 -6.50
N THR A 66 -3.05 14.72 -6.12
CA THR A 66 -1.83 15.09 -5.38
C THR A 66 -2.15 15.20 -3.90
N LEU A 67 -1.42 14.44 -3.09
CA LEU A 67 -1.40 14.57 -1.64
C LEU A 67 -0.21 15.43 -1.23
N ARG A 68 -0.47 16.40 -0.35
CA ARG A 68 0.59 17.12 0.37
C ARG A 68 0.84 16.38 1.68
N LEU A 69 2.06 15.92 1.86
CA LEU A 69 2.53 15.17 3.01
C LEU A 69 3.35 16.08 3.93
N ASN A 70 3.24 15.88 5.24
CA ASN A 70 4.12 16.49 6.22
C ASN A 70 5.43 15.69 6.35
N PRO A 71 6.64 16.31 6.40
CA PRO A 71 6.94 17.73 6.19
C PRO A 71 7.16 18.10 4.71
N ASN A 72 6.23 18.90 4.16
CA ASN A 72 6.31 19.58 2.85
C ASN A 72 6.75 18.71 1.65
N ARG A 73 6.25 17.49 1.54
CA ARG A 73 6.42 16.64 0.34
C ARG A 73 5.11 16.54 -0.43
N ASN A 74 5.19 16.26 -1.72
CA ASN A 74 4.01 16.00 -2.54
C ASN A 74 4.11 14.61 -3.15
N LEU A 75 3.01 13.89 -3.16
CA LEU A 75 2.90 12.58 -3.77
C LEU A 75 1.68 12.57 -4.70
N THR A 76 1.89 12.27 -5.98
CA THR A 76 0.79 12.22 -6.95
C THR A 76 0.43 10.78 -7.28
N PHE A 77 -0.85 10.47 -7.21
CA PHE A 77 -1.45 9.21 -7.61
C PHE A 77 -2.13 9.40 -8.96
N PHE A 78 -1.80 8.53 -9.91
CA PHE A 78 -2.54 8.37 -11.16
C PHE A 78 -3.48 7.19 -10.98
N THR A 79 -4.79 7.43 -10.98
CA THR A 79 -5.77 6.44 -10.52
C THR A 79 -6.81 6.17 -11.58
N TYR A 80 -7.03 4.90 -11.88
CA TYR A 80 -8.23 4.45 -12.56
C TYR A 80 -9.24 3.92 -11.54
N LEU A 81 -10.51 4.29 -11.72
CA LEU A 81 -11.61 3.91 -10.83
C LEU A 81 -12.70 3.20 -11.65
N ALA A 82 -13.19 2.07 -11.16
CA ALA A 82 -14.33 1.36 -11.72
C ALA A 82 -15.56 1.53 -10.83
N PHE A 83 -16.71 1.78 -11.45
CA PHE A 83 -17.97 2.02 -10.75
C PHE A 83 -19.00 0.93 -11.06
N ASP A 84 -19.71 0.48 -10.04
CA ASP A 84 -20.82 -0.46 -10.21
C ASP A 84 -22.09 0.24 -10.73
N LYS A 85 -23.15 -0.55 -10.96
CA LYS A 85 -24.44 -0.03 -11.46
C LYS A 85 -25.12 1.00 -10.53
N HIS A 86 -24.67 1.12 -9.28
CA HIS A 86 -25.16 2.08 -8.30
C HIS A 86 -24.21 3.28 -8.16
N HIS A 87 -23.23 3.43 -9.05
CA HIS A 87 -22.21 4.48 -9.03
C HIS A 87 -21.31 4.44 -7.79
N ARG A 88 -21.11 3.26 -7.20
CA ARG A 88 -20.14 3.06 -6.13
C ARG A 88 -18.81 2.57 -6.70
N ILE A 89 -17.70 3.02 -6.14
CA ILE A 89 -16.37 2.52 -6.53
C ILE A 89 -16.30 1.04 -6.15
N CYS A 90 -16.16 0.16 -7.14
CA CYS A 90 -16.02 -1.28 -6.95
C CYS A 90 -14.59 -1.76 -7.21
N GLY A 91 -13.76 -0.94 -7.83
CA GLY A 91 -12.44 -1.29 -8.29
C GLY A 91 -11.57 -0.06 -8.42
N TYR A 92 -10.28 -0.17 -8.13
CA TYR A 92 -9.32 0.87 -8.49
C TYR A 92 -7.94 0.29 -8.83
N ASP A 93 -7.22 0.99 -9.68
CA ASP A 93 -5.83 0.68 -10.01
C ASP A 93 -5.06 2.00 -10.07
N ALA A 94 -4.14 2.18 -9.12
CA ALA A 94 -3.40 3.42 -8.94
C ALA A 94 -1.91 3.21 -9.06
N GLN A 95 -1.20 4.25 -9.50
CA GLN A 95 0.26 4.30 -9.51
C GLN A 95 0.76 5.59 -8.86
N ILE A 96 1.81 5.47 -8.08
CA ILE A 96 2.45 6.60 -7.42
C ILE A 96 3.55 7.17 -8.31
N ARG A 97 3.58 8.51 -8.46
CA ARG A 97 4.63 9.20 -9.20
C ARG A 97 5.95 9.19 -8.41
N ASN A 98 6.94 8.44 -8.89
CA ASN A 98 8.32 8.41 -8.40
C ASN A 98 8.41 8.39 -6.86
N PRO A 99 7.78 7.41 -6.18
CA PRO A 99 7.81 7.32 -4.73
C PRO A 99 9.23 7.20 -4.18
N GLY A 100 10.19 6.56 -4.87
CA GLY A 100 11.57 6.43 -4.41
C GLY A 100 12.24 7.77 -4.10
N ILE A 101 12.14 8.75 -5.01
CA ILE A 101 12.68 10.10 -4.79
C ILE A 101 12.01 10.81 -3.60
N THR A 102 10.72 10.50 -3.38
CA THR A 102 9.89 11.23 -2.42
C THR A 102 9.88 10.60 -1.03
N LEU A 103 10.10 9.30 -0.90
CA LEU A 103 9.86 8.54 0.32
C LEU A 103 11.08 7.72 0.76
N ASP A 104 12.11 7.55 -0.07
CA ASP A 104 13.27 6.75 0.32
C ASP A 104 14.07 7.41 1.43
N TYR A 105 14.50 6.56 2.35
CA TYR A 105 15.44 6.90 3.39
C TYR A 105 16.86 6.95 2.82
N PRO A 106 17.66 7.98 3.14
CA PRO A 106 19.06 8.04 2.74
C PRO A 106 19.86 6.82 3.22
N PRO A 107 20.79 6.26 2.43
CA PRO A 107 21.56 5.06 2.77
C PRO A 107 22.23 5.07 4.15
N GLU A 108 22.73 6.23 4.57
CA GLU A 108 23.37 6.42 5.87
C GLU A 108 22.42 6.20 7.06
N THR A 109 21.11 6.29 6.84
CA THR A 109 20.09 6.06 7.88
C THR A 109 19.62 4.61 7.96
N HIS A 110 19.94 3.78 6.96
CA HIS A 110 19.44 2.40 6.84
C HIS A 110 19.67 1.56 8.10
N PRO A 111 20.87 1.55 8.74
CA PRO A 111 21.08 0.76 9.94
C PRO A 111 20.19 1.18 11.12
N ALA A 112 19.97 2.48 11.31
CA ALA A 112 19.11 3.00 12.37
C ALA A 112 17.63 2.70 12.09
N THR A 113 17.21 2.76 10.82
CA THR A 113 15.86 2.38 10.40
C THR A 113 15.61 0.90 10.64
N ILE A 114 16.56 0.03 10.28
CA ILE A 114 16.48 -1.41 10.57
C ILE A 114 16.29 -1.62 12.06
N GLN A 115 17.15 -1.06 12.91
CA GLN A 115 17.03 -1.19 14.38
C GLN A 115 15.65 -0.77 14.90
N SER A 116 15.13 0.36 14.41
CA SER A 116 13.80 0.85 14.80
C SER A 116 12.67 -0.08 14.34
N LEU A 117 12.78 -0.62 13.13
CA LEU A 117 11.85 -1.60 12.58
C LEU A 117 11.85 -2.90 13.40
N CYS A 118 13.03 -3.40 13.79
CA CYS A 118 13.18 -4.60 14.63
C CYS A 118 12.44 -4.43 15.95
N GLN A 119 12.62 -3.27 16.60
CA GLN A 119 11.97 -2.92 17.86
C GLN A 119 10.45 -2.83 17.70
N GLY A 120 9.99 -2.16 16.64
CA GLY A 120 8.56 -2.03 16.35
C GLY A 120 7.88 -3.39 16.17
N ILE A 121 8.52 -4.33 15.47
CA ILE A 121 7.97 -5.67 15.26
C ILE A 121 7.92 -6.47 16.54
N GLN A 122 8.97 -6.49 17.36
CA GLN A 122 8.91 -7.19 18.65
C GLN A 122 7.84 -6.65 19.59
N GLN A 123 7.56 -5.34 19.52
CA GLN A 123 6.53 -4.71 20.35
C GLN A 123 5.11 -4.97 19.82
N THR A 124 4.94 -5.05 18.50
CA THR A 124 3.61 -5.13 17.86
C THR A 124 3.19 -6.56 17.57
N CYS A 125 4.13 -7.38 17.09
CA CYS A 125 3.91 -8.72 16.59
C CYS A 125 4.33 -9.74 17.66
N THR A 126 3.43 -9.99 18.59
CA THR A 126 3.62 -10.87 19.76
C THR A 126 2.67 -12.06 19.73
N ASP A 127 2.85 -13.02 20.63
CA ASP A 127 2.04 -14.24 20.73
C ASP A 127 1.97 -14.99 19.38
N ASN A 128 0.77 -15.23 18.86
CA ASN A 128 0.57 -15.93 17.59
C ASN A 128 1.08 -15.13 16.37
N ASN A 129 1.39 -13.85 16.54
CA ASN A 129 1.93 -12.98 15.50
C ASN A 129 3.45 -12.82 15.58
N GLU A 130 4.14 -13.50 16.48
CA GLU A 130 5.61 -13.47 16.54
C GLU A 130 6.22 -13.94 15.20
N GLN A 131 7.18 -13.17 14.67
CA GLN A 131 7.75 -13.39 13.34
C GLN A 131 9.19 -13.93 13.37
N TYR A 132 9.88 -13.78 14.50
CA TYR A 132 11.31 -14.10 14.66
C TYR A 132 11.55 -14.62 16.08
N GLU A 133 12.47 -15.57 16.23
CA GLU A 133 12.80 -16.17 17.53
C GLU A 133 13.54 -15.20 18.47
N SER A 134 14.31 -14.26 17.90
CA SER A 134 15.09 -13.29 18.66
C SER A 134 15.24 -11.95 17.93
N PHE A 135 15.68 -10.93 18.66
CA PHE A 135 15.98 -9.62 18.08
C PHE A 135 17.16 -9.71 17.12
N GLU A 136 18.15 -10.52 17.48
CA GLU A 136 19.38 -10.73 16.72
C GLU A 136 19.09 -11.40 15.37
N ASP A 137 18.22 -12.41 15.34
CA ASP A 137 17.81 -13.07 14.08
C ASP A 137 17.08 -12.10 13.16
N TYR A 138 16.26 -11.22 13.73
CA TYR A 138 15.59 -10.17 12.98
C TYR A 138 16.61 -9.23 12.33
N VAL A 139 17.54 -8.69 13.12
CA VAL A 139 18.56 -7.75 12.63
C VAL A 139 19.42 -8.41 11.55
N ASP A 140 19.84 -9.66 11.75
CA ASP A 140 20.61 -10.41 10.75
C ASP A 140 19.82 -10.57 9.44
N PHE A 141 18.55 -10.95 9.53
CA PHE A 141 17.70 -11.12 8.36
C PHE A 141 17.60 -9.82 7.55
N MET A 142 17.24 -8.72 8.20
CA MET A 142 17.07 -7.42 7.54
C MET A 142 18.36 -6.83 6.98
N THR A 143 19.49 -7.14 7.62
CA THR A 143 20.79 -6.58 7.23
C THR A 143 21.45 -7.41 6.13
N ASN A 144 21.34 -8.74 6.22
CA ASN A 144 22.21 -9.66 5.48
C ASN A 144 21.48 -10.60 4.53
N LYS A 145 20.15 -10.75 4.62
CA LYS A 145 19.40 -11.74 3.82
C LYS A 145 18.55 -11.14 2.72
N ILE A 146 18.11 -9.89 2.90
CA ILE A 146 17.25 -9.19 1.95
C ILE A 146 17.83 -7.81 1.59
N PRO A 147 17.51 -7.25 0.42
CA PRO A 147 17.87 -5.88 0.09
C PRO A 147 17.09 -4.88 0.96
N TYR A 148 17.68 -3.70 1.19
CA TYR A 148 16.94 -2.60 1.83
C TYR A 148 15.71 -2.21 1.00
N GLY A 149 15.88 -2.13 -0.32
CA GLY A 149 14.81 -1.81 -1.26
C GLY A 149 14.58 -0.31 -1.42
N SER A 150 13.55 0.03 -2.20
CA SER A 150 13.13 1.40 -2.50
C SER A 150 11.61 1.48 -2.44
N SER A 151 11.10 2.68 -2.22
CA SER A 151 9.68 3.01 -2.28
C SER A 151 9.12 2.85 -3.70
N ASP A 152 9.97 2.69 -4.71
CA ASP A 152 9.58 2.27 -6.07
C ASP A 152 9.23 0.77 -6.16
N GLN A 153 9.42 0.01 -5.08
CA GLN A 153 9.28 -1.46 -5.01
C GLN A 153 8.74 -1.93 -3.64
N LEU A 154 7.68 -1.29 -3.15
CA LEU A 154 7.08 -1.54 -1.82
C LEU A 154 6.31 -2.86 -1.67
N ASP A 155 6.29 -3.70 -2.70
CA ASP A 155 5.67 -5.02 -2.73
C ASP A 155 6.69 -6.15 -2.97
N GLN A 156 8.00 -5.83 -2.91
CA GLN A 156 9.10 -6.78 -3.08
C GLN A 156 9.62 -7.30 -1.74
N ASP A 157 10.40 -8.38 -1.79
CA ASP A 157 11.08 -8.92 -0.62
C ASP A 157 12.22 -7.98 -0.18
N SER A 158 11.88 -6.99 0.65
CA SER A 158 12.78 -5.92 1.05
C SER A 158 12.47 -5.36 2.45
N VAL A 159 13.42 -4.63 3.02
CA VAL A 159 13.24 -3.88 4.28
C VAL A 159 12.19 -2.77 4.10
N SER A 160 12.16 -2.09 2.96
CA SER A 160 11.20 -1.03 2.65
C SER A 160 9.74 -1.54 2.64
N CYS A 161 9.48 -2.70 2.05
CA CYS A 161 8.16 -3.33 2.12
C CYS A 161 7.77 -3.64 3.58
N ARG A 162 8.67 -4.23 4.36
CA ARG A 162 8.39 -4.58 5.77
C ARG A 162 8.21 -3.35 6.66
N THR A 163 8.87 -2.25 6.34
CA THR A 163 8.67 -0.94 6.98
C THR A 163 7.25 -0.42 6.76
N LEU A 164 6.69 -0.61 5.56
CA LEU A 164 5.28 -0.29 5.31
C LEU A 164 4.35 -1.16 6.18
N HIS A 165 4.61 -2.47 6.22
CA HIS A 165 3.71 -3.39 6.93
C HIS A 165 3.74 -3.25 8.45
N ILE A 166 4.88 -2.91 9.07
CA ILE A 166 4.86 -2.67 10.52
C ILE A 166 4.00 -1.45 10.90
N GLN A 167 3.94 -0.44 10.02
CA GLN A 167 3.09 0.74 10.25
C GLN A 167 1.59 0.41 10.18
N LEU A 168 1.24 -0.69 9.51
CA LEU A 168 -0.12 -1.20 9.39
C LEU A 168 -0.43 -2.30 10.41
N ALA A 169 0.56 -3.07 10.87
CA ALA A 169 0.40 -4.08 11.92
C ALA A 169 -0.14 -3.51 13.23
N ALA A 170 0.14 -2.24 13.47
CA ALA A 170 -0.57 -1.39 14.41
C ALA A 170 -2.12 -1.56 14.41
N LEU A 171 -2.73 -1.59 13.24
CA LEU A 171 -4.19 -1.60 13.03
C LEU A 171 -4.74 -3.01 12.97
N ALA A 172 -4.05 -3.89 12.24
CA ALA A 172 -4.43 -5.29 12.07
C ALA A 172 -3.18 -6.19 12.17
N PRO A 173 -2.73 -6.51 13.41
CA PRO A 173 -1.55 -7.35 13.62
C PRO A 173 -1.65 -8.71 12.90
N ASP A 174 -2.81 -9.36 12.98
CA ASP A 174 -3.07 -10.67 12.36
C ASP A 174 -2.92 -10.68 10.84
N VAL A 175 -3.09 -9.51 10.20
CA VAL A 175 -2.96 -9.35 8.74
C VAL A 175 -1.53 -8.97 8.37
N HIS A 176 -0.92 -8.04 9.10
CA HIS A 176 0.32 -7.39 8.65
C HIS A 176 1.59 -7.93 9.30
N CYS A 177 1.53 -8.51 10.50
CA CYS A 177 2.69 -9.15 11.10
C CYS A 177 3.27 -10.27 10.21
N PRO A 178 2.46 -11.17 9.60
CA PRO A 178 2.97 -12.18 8.67
C PRO A 178 3.80 -11.59 7.52
N HIS A 179 3.49 -10.37 7.09
CA HIS A 179 4.19 -9.69 6.00
C HIS A 179 5.56 -9.15 6.43
N CYS A 180 5.76 -8.93 7.72
CA CYS A 180 7.01 -8.45 8.31
C CYS A 180 8.04 -9.58 8.51
N GLY A 181 7.62 -10.85 8.48
CA GLY A 181 8.48 -12.01 8.73
C GLY A 181 9.40 -12.41 7.57
N PRO A 182 10.20 -13.48 7.75
CA PRO A 182 11.12 -13.98 6.71
C PRO A 182 10.42 -14.46 5.44
N THR A 183 9.20 -14.98 5.55
CA THR A 183 8.40 -15.45 4.40
C THR A 183 7.79 -14.30 3.60
N GLY A 184 7.71 -13.10 4.20
CA GLY A 184 7.05 -11.94 3.63
C GLY A 184 5.52 -12.05 3.52
N GLY A 185 4.93 -13.14 4.00
CA GLY A 185 3.49 -13.39 4.04
C GLY A 185 2.76 -13.08 2.72
N GLU A 186 3.36 -13.47 1.59
CA GLU A 186 2.89 -13.18 0.22
C GLU A 186 2.85 -11.69 -0.17
N ALA A 187 2.93 -10.74 0.76
CA ALA A 187 2.96 -9.32 0.45
C ALA A 187 4.39 -8.85 0.11
N CYS A 188 5.36 -9.09 1.00
CA CYS A 188 6.77 -8.74 0.80
C CYS A 188 7.55 -9.88 0.16
N THR A 189 7.19 -10.21 -1.08
CA THR A 189 7.81 -11.31 -1.84
C THR A 189 8.19 -10.82 -3.22
N ASN A 190 9.28 -11.30 -3.80
CA ASN A 190 9.69 -10.89 -5.14
C ASN A 190 8.59 -11.15 -6.19
N LYS A 191 8.04 -10.08 -6.75
CA LYS A 191 7.02 -10.15 -7.80
C LYS A 191 7.70 -10.21 -9.16
N THR A 192 7.08 -10.94 -10.07
CA THR A 192 7.55 -10.98 -11.47
C THR A 192 6.80 -9.93 -12.28
N SER A 193 7.31 -9.63 -13.48
CA SER A 193 6.56 -8.80 -14.44
C SER A 193 5.13 -9.31 -14.65
N GLN A 194 4.95 -10.64 -14.73
CA GLN A 194 3.66 -11.26 -14.97
C GLN A 194 2.67 -11.02 -13.81
N SER A 195 3.16 -10.98 -12.57
CA SER A 195 2.35 -10.79 -11.37
C SER A 195 1.51 -9.49 -11.42
N TYR A 196 1.99 -8.47 -12.14
CA TYR A 196 1.27 -7.21 -12.32
C TYR A 196 0.14 -7.25 -13.34
N TYR A 197 -0.07 -8.36 -14.05
CA TYR A 197 -1.09 -8.49 -15.10
C TYR A 197 -2.07 -9.63 -14.84
N GLU A 198 -2.00 -10.28 -13.68
CA GLU A 198 -2.86 -11.42 -13.33
C GLU A 198 -4.30 -11.03 -12.99
N VAL A 199 -4.51 -9.81 -12.48
CA VAL A 199 -5.81 -9.34 -12.00
C VAL A 199 -6.19 -8.01 -12.65
N ASP A 200 -7.37 -7.98 -13.27
CA ASP A 200 -8.02 -6.75 -13.74
C ASP A 200 -8.94 -6.21 -12.64
N TYR A 201 -8.43 -5.26 -11.86
CA TYR A 201 -9.15 -4.59 -10.79
C TYR A 201 -10.27 -3.66 -11.27
N LEU A 202 -10.37 -3.39 -12.58
CA LEU A 202 -11.40 -2.54 -13.16
C LEU A 202 -12.55 -3.36 -13.77
N SER A 203 -12.42 -4.69 -13.82
CA SER A 203 -13.39 -5.62 -14.41
C SER A 203 -14.80 -5.55 -13.79
N CYS A 204 -14.93 -5.02 -12.58
CA CYS A 204 -16.21 -4.83 -11.91
C CYS A 204 -17.07 -3.70 -12.50
N ALA A 205 -16.49 -2.86 -13.37
CA ALA A 205 -17.14 -1.68 -13.95
C ALA A 205 -18.44 -2.06 -14.69
N TYR A 206 -19.49 -1.31 -14.42
CA TYR A 206 -20.77 -1.52 -15.09
C TYR A 206 -20.71 -1.04 -16.54
N LYS A 207 -21.01 -1.94 -17.49
CA LYS A 207 -21.13 -1.56 -18.90
C LYS A 207 -22.58 -1.25 -19.23
N ARG A 208 -22.88 0.01 -19.54
CA ARG A 208 -24.20 0.39 -20.02
C ARG A 208 -24.39 -0.26 -21.38
N LYS A 209 -25.43 -1.10 -21.53
CA LYS A 209 -25.81 -1.61 -22.86
C LYS A 209 -26.18 -0.42 -23.73
N THR A 210 -25.35 -0.12 -24.73
CA THR A 210 -25.71 0.82 -25.77
C THR A 210 -26.69 0.12 -26.70
N HIS A 211 -27.98 0.45 -26.58
CA HIS A 211 -28.96 0.11 -27.60
C HIS A 211 -28.71 1.02 -28.81
N TYR A 212 -27.68 0.72 -29.60
CA TYR A 212 -27.66 1.14 -31.00
C TYR A 212 -28.38 0.05 -31.80
N SER A 213 -29.70 0.21 -31.90
CA SER A 213 -30.53 -0.38 -32.94
C SER A 213 -30.65 0.59 -34.09
#